data_AF-A0A2U8T130-F1
#
_entry.id   AF-A0A2U8T130-F1
#
_cell.length_a   1.000
_cell.length_b   1.000
_cell.length_c   1.000
_cell.angle_alpha   90.00
_cell.angle_beta   90.00
_cell.angle_gamma   90.00
#
_symmetry.space_group_name_H-M   'P 1'
#
loop_
_entity.id
_entity.type
_entity.pdbx_description
1 polymer ?
#
loop_
_entity_poly.entity_id
_entity_poly.type
_entity_poly.pdbx_seq_one_letter_code
_entity_poly.pdbx_strand_id
1 'polypeptide(L)'
;IGQAFPYTPIANPRYFVADWEFGIQEQNLQAQVDDVRGKGAQAVVLLSHNGMDTDLKLASRVSGLDAILGGHTHDAVPQPIPVKNRGGTTLVTNAGSNGKFLGVLELDVRGGGVKSSRYRLLPVFAGLLDADADMAALIRKHRAPYEAKLGEKLAVSEGLLYRRGNFNGT
;
A
#
# COMPACT_ATOMS: atom_id res chain seq x y z
N ILE A 1 -1.54 12.58 0.74
CA ILE A 1 -2.95 12.45 0.29
C ILE A 1 -3.33 10.98 0.37
N GLY A 2 -4.55 10.63 0.79
CA GLY A 2 -5.00 9.24 0.90
C GLY A 2 -6.10 8.92 -0.12
N GLN A 3 -6.06 7.74 -0.73
CA GLN A 3 -7.07 7.30 -1.69
C GLN A 3 -7.46 5.83 -1.45
N ALA A 4 -8.75 5.61 -1.19
CA ALA A 4 -9.33 4.29 -0.99
C ALA A 4 -9.60 3.56 -2.31
N PHE A 5 -9.89 2.27 -2.23
CA PHE A 5 -10.18 1.44 -3.40
C PHE A 5 -11.43 1.96 -4.16
N PRO A 6 -11.31 2.38 -5.43
CA PRO A 6 -12.37 3.08 -6.14
C PRO A 6 -13.57 2.17 -6.47
N TYR A 7 -13.39 0.85 -6.47
CA TYR A 7 -14.45 -0.11 -6.81
C TYR A 7 -15.07 -0.78 -5.58
N THR A 8 -14.95 -0.17 -4.40
CA THR A 8 -15.52 -0.67 -3.14
C THR A 8 -17.01 -1.04 -3.23
N PRO A 9 -17.90 -0.23 -3.87
CA PRO A 9 -19.33 -0.53 -3.95
C PRO A 9 -19.70 -1.75 -4.79
N ILE A 10 -18.82 -2.19 -5.70
CA ILE A 10 -19.06 -3.35 -6.57
C ILE A 10 -18.31 -4.61 -6.08
N ALA A 11 -17.24 -4.43 -5.31
CA ALA A 11 -16.48 -5.53 -4.72
C ALA A 11 -17.12 -6.11 -3.45
N ASN A 12 -18.07 -5.40 -2.84
CA ASN A 12 -18.72 -5.77 -1.58
C ASN A 12 -20.24 -5.56 -1.66
N PRO A 13 -21.03 -6.12 -0.73
CA PRO A 13 -22.45 -5.84 -0.66
C PRO A 13 -22.74 -4.34 -0.58
N ARG A 14 -23.58 -3.84 -1.50
CA ARG A 14 -23.86 -2.41 -1.69
C ARG A 14 -24.30 -1.69 -0.41
N TYR A 15 -25.02 -2.39 0.47
CA TYR A 15 -25.60 -1.81 1.68
C TYR A 15 -24.55 -1.39 2.73
N PHE A 16 -23.30 -1.86 2.65
CA PHE A 16 -22.22 -1.39 3.54
C PHE A 16 -21.83 0.07 3.29
N VAL A 17 -22.10 0.59 2.10
CA VAL A 17 -21.67 1.92 1.65
C VAL A 17 -22.78 2.62 0.86
N ALA A 18 -24.05 2.36 1.19
CA ALA A 18 -25.22 2.68 0.36
C ALA A 18 -25.24 4.13 -0.17
N ASP A 19 -24.83 5.09 0.66
CA ASP A 19 -24.88 6.52 0.32
C ASP A 19 -23.50 7.09 -0.08
N TRP A 20 -22.49 6.25 -0.22
CA TRP A 20 -21.13 6.67 -0.56
C TRP A 20 -20.83 6.41 -2.03
N GLU A 21 -20.13 7.37 -2.64
CA GLU A 21 -19.58 7.25 -3.98
C GLU A 21 -18.06 7.02 -3.89
N PHE A 22 -17.59 6.06 -4.69
CA PHE A 22 -16.18 5.77 -4.85
C PHE A 22 -15.86 5.80 -6.34
N GLY A 23 -14.64 6.21 -6.67
CA GLY A 23 -14.19 6.27 -8.04
C GLY A 23 -12.81 6.89 -8.15
N ILE A 24 -12.22 6.77 -9.34
CA ILE A 24 -10.96 7.42 -9.66
C ILE A 24 -11.26 8.88 -9.97
N GLN A 25 -11.06 9.78 -9.00
CA GLN A 25 -11.34 11.20 -9.14
C GLN A 25 -10.06 11.98 -9.48
N GLU A 26 -9.52 11.78 -10.68
CA GLU A 26 -8.25 12.39 -11.12
C GLU A 26 -8.22 13.93 -10.98
N GLN A 27 -9.31 14.61 -11.37
CA GLN A 27 -9.41 16.07 -11.27
C GLN A 27 -9.37 16.55 -9.82
N ASN A 28 -10.10 15.86 -8.94
CA ASN A 28 -10.11 16.17 -7.51
C ASN A 28 -8.72 15.91 -6.89
N LEU A 29 -8.07 14.80 -7.25
CA LEU A 29 -6.71 14.51 -6.79
C LEU A 29 -5.72 15.58 -7.27
N GLN A 30 -5.79 16.01 -8.53
CA GLN A 30 -4.92 17.10 -9.02
C GLN A 30 -5.15 18.39 -8.22
N ALA A 31 -6.41 18.77 -7.98
CA ALA A 31 -6.74 19.95 -7.18
C ALA A 31 -6.20 19.84 -5.74
N GLN A 32 -6.27 18.65 -5.12
CA GLN A 32 -5.68 18.41 -3.80
C GLN A 32 -4.15 18.51 -3.82
N VAL A 33 -3.50 17.97 -4.85
CA VAL A 33 -2.04 18.09 -5.02
C VAL A 33 -1.64 19.57 -5.15
N ASP A 34 -2.35 20.32 -5.99
CA ASP A 34 -2.09 21.75 -6.21
C ASP A 34 -2.31 22.57 -4.92
N ASP A 35 -3.38 22.28 -4.17
CA ASP A 35 -3.69 22.92 -2.89
C ASP A 35 -2.59 22.68 -1.84
N VAL A 36 -2.18 21.42 -1.61
CA VAL A 36 -1.15 21.13 -0.60
C VAL A 36 0.21 21.70 -1.00
N ARG A 37 0.54 21.73 -2.30
CA ARG A 37 1.74 22.39 -2.82
C ARG A 37 1.67 23.91 -2.61
N GLY A 38 0.53 24.53 -2.91
CA GLY A 38 0.29 25.96 -2.66
C GLY A 38 0.41 26.33 -1.18
N LYS A 39 0.07 25.41 -0.28
CA LYS A 39 0.26 25.53 1.18
C LYS A 39 1.71 25.29 1.64
N GLY A 40 2.65 25.01 0.73
CA GLY A 40 4.08 24.88 1.02
C GLY A 40 4.58 23.45 1.16
N ALA A 41 3.80 22.42 0.78
CA ALA A 41 4.29 21.04 0.80
C ALA A 41 5.48 20.86 -0.16
N GLN A 42 6.64 20.50 0.38
CA GLN A 42 7.87 20.25 -0.39
C GLN A 42 7.95 18.79 -0.88
N ALA A 43 7.23 17.88 -0.25
CA ALA A 43 7.02 16.52 -0.75
C ALA A 43 5.52 16.16 -0.66
N VAL A 44 4.99 15.53 -1.70
CA VAL A 44 3.59 15.06 -1.76
C VAL A 44 3.58 13.59 -2.16
N VAL A 45 3.09 12.77 -1.23
CA VAL A 45 2.94 11.33 -1.39
C VAL A 45 1.46 10.97 -1.41
N LEU A 46 1.07 10.10 -2.34
CA LEU A 46 -0.23 9.45 -2.36
C LEU A 46 -0.13 8.10 -1.65
N LEU A 47 -0.87 7.91 -0.57
CA LEU A 47 -1.11 6.60 0.03
C LEU A 47 -2.36 6.01 -0.64
N SER A 48 -2.15 5.05 -1.53
CA SER A 48 -3.17 4.55 -2.45
C SER A 48 -3.60 3.12 -2.12
N HIS A 49 -4.86 2.82 -2.37
CA HIS A 49 -5.39 1.46 -2.44
C HIS A 49 -6.08 1.20 -3.77
N ASN A 50 -5.64 1.85 -4.87
CA ASN A 50 -6.24 1.66 -6.20
C ASN A 50 -5.87 0.32 -6.85
N GLY A 51 -4.63 -0.14 -6.61
CA GLY A 51 -4.00 -1.23 -7.35
C GLY A 51 -2.93 -0.73 -8.31
N MET A 52 -1.88 -1.54 -8.50
CA MET A 52 -0.63 -1.12 -9.15
C MET A 52 -0.83 -0.52 -10.54
N ASP A 53 -1.54 -1.18 -11.44
CA ASP A 53 -1.76 -0.69 -12.81
C ASP A 53 -2.52 0.63 -12.85
N THR A 54 -3.48 0.79 -11.93
CA THR A 54 -4.23 2.04 -11.81
C THR A 54 -3.35 3.16 -11.28
N ASP A 55 -2.50 2.87 -10.28
CA ASP A 55 -1.55 3.85 -9.73
C ASP A 55 -0.48 4.25 -10.76
N LEU A 56 0.04 3.31 -11.56
CA LEU A 56 0.94 3.60 -12.67
C LEU A 56 0.27 4.53 -13.70
N LYS A 57 -0.99 4.27 -14.04
CA LYS A 57 -1.73 5.11 -14.98
C LYS A 57 -2.04 6.49 -14.39
N LEU A 58 -2.39 6.55 -13.11
CA LEU A 58 -2.67 7.78 -12.40
C LEU A 58 -1.42 8.66 -12.28
N ALA A 59 -0.27 8.06 -11.97
CA ALA A 59 1.03 8.74 -11.91
C ALA A 59 1.44 9.37 -13.24
N SER A 60 1.01 8.81 -14.38
CA SER A 60 1.28 9.40 -15.70
C SER A 60 0.39 10.62 -16.01
N ARG A 61 -0.70 10.82 -15.26
CA ARG A 61 -1.73 11.84 -15.53
C ARG A 61 -1.73 12.97 -14.50
N VAL A 62 -1.50 12.64 -13.24
CA VAL A 62 -1.44 13.61 -12.12
C VAL A 62 0.00 14.10 -11.96
N SER A 63 0.21 15.40 -12.03
CA SER A 63 1.50 16.04 -11.80
C SER A 63 1.63 16.55 -10.36
N GLY A 64 2.87 16.61 -9.85
CA GLY A 64 3.17 17.18 -8.53
C GLY A 64 3.25 16.16 -7.39
N LEU A 65 2.98 14.87 -7.66
CA LEU A 65 3.26 13.76 -6.76
C LEU A 65 4.73 13.35 -6.88
N ASP A 66 5.42 13.21 -5.74
CA ASP A 66 6.77 12.64 -5.71
C ASP A 66 6.73 11.10 -5.65
N ALA A 67 5.75 10.55 -4.92
CA ALA A 67 5.57 9.11 -4.81
C ALA A 67 4.11 8.68 -4.64
N ILE A 68 3.82 7.46 -5.07
CA ILE A 68 2.63 6.69 -4.74
C ILE A 68 3.08 5.44 -3.98
N LEU A 69 2.57 5.29 -2.76
CA LEU A 69 2.68 4.08 -1.95
C LEU A 69 1.36 3.35 -2.08
N GLY A 70 1.31 2.36 -2.96
CA GLY A 70 0.09 1.66 -3.32
C GLY A 70 -0.20 0.41 -2.47
N GLY A 71 -1.30 -0.25 -2.81
CA GLY A 71 -1.81 -1.45 -2.16
C GLY A 71 -2.73 -2.23 -3.09
N HIS A 72 -3.71 -2.94 -2.53
CA HIS A 72 -4.73 -3.72 -3.24
C HIS A 72 -4.24 -4.95 -4.01
N THR A 73 -3.35 -4.79 -4.99
CA THR A 73 -2.88 -5.86 -5.89
C THR A 73 -1.82 -6.77 -5.25
N HIS A 74 -1.33 -6.40 -4.07
CA HIS A 74 -0.41 -7.21 -3.27
C HIS A 74 0.93 -7.51 -3.99
N ASP A 75 1.37 -6.65 -4.91
CA ASP A 75 2.67 -6.77 -5.57
C ASP A 75 3.81 -6.45 -4.60
N ALA A 76 4.85 -7.26 -4.61
CA ALA A 76 6.10 -6.93 -3.94
C ALA A 76 7.04 -6.29 -4.96
N VAL A 77 7.12 -4.96 -4.95
CA VAL A 77 7.89 -4.18 -5.92
C VAL A 77 9.30 -3.93 -5.35
N PRO A 78 10.36 -4.60 -5.86
CA PRO A 78 11.70 -4.52 -5.26
C PRO A 78 12.33 -3.14 -5.36
N GLN A 79 11.98 -2.37 -6.40
CA GLN A 79 12.38 -0.98 -6.62
C GLN A 79 11.21 -0.19 -7.19
N PRO A 80 10.96 1.06 -6.76
CA PRO A 80 9.83 1.85 -7.22
C PRO A 80 9.94 2.08 -8.73
N ILE A 81 8.81 2.00 -9.42
CA ILE A 81 8.72 2.24 -10.85
C ILE A 81 8.64 3.75 -11.09
N PRO A 82 9.60 4.38 -11.79
CA PRO A 82 9.52 5.78 -12.13
C PRO A 82 8.54 5.99 -13.29
N VAL A 83 7.51 6.81 -13.08
CA VAL A 83 6.53 7.17 -14.09
C VAL A 83 6.68 8.65 -14.45
N LYS A 84 6.97 8.95 -15.72
CA LYS A 84 7.04 10.32 -16.23
C LYS A 84 5.64 10.88 -16.46
N ASN A 85 5.45 12.15 -16.12
CA ASN A 85 4.26 12.94 -16.42
C ASN A 85 4.65 14.38 -16.77
N ARG A 86 3.65 15.24 -17.04
CA ARG A 86 3.86 16.63 -17.45
C ARG A 86 4.62 17.51 -16.44
N GLY A 87 4.67 17.11 -15.17
CA GLY A 87 5.31 17.87 -14.09
C GLY A 87 6.58 17.24 -13.52
N GLY A 88 7.08 16.15 -14.11
CA GLY A 88 8.27 15.45 -13.64
C GLY A 88 8.10 13.94 -13.60
N THR A 89 8.65 13.32 -12.56
CA THR A 89 8.61 11.87 -12.34
C THR A 89 7.98 11.58 -10.99
N THR A 90 7.03 10.64 -10.96
CA THR A 90 6.45 10.09 -9.74
C THR A 90 6.94 8.66 -9.55
N LEU A 91 7.38 8.30 -8.34
CA LEU A 91 7.77 6.93 -8.01
C LEU A 91 6.56 6.11 -7.55
N VAL A 92 6.32 4.93 -8.11
CA VAL A 92 5.19 4.07 -7.73
C VAL A 92 5.70 2.76 -7.16
N THR A 93 5.24 2.36 -5.97
CA THR A 93 5.67 1.11 -5.33
C THR A 93 4.58 0.48 -4.46
N ASN A 94 4.66 -0.85 -4.30
CA ASN A 94 3.86 -1.67 -3.38
C ASN A 94 4.79 -2.55 -2.52
N ALA A 95 4.43 -2.77 -1.25
CA ALA A 95 5.22 -3.55 -0.29
C ALA A 95 4.71 -5.00 -0.09
N GLY A 96 4.05 -5.58 -1.10
CA GLY A 96 3.52 -6.93 -1.03
C GLY A 96 2.26 -7.04 -0.15
N SER A 97 2.16 -8.13 0.60
CA SER A 97 1.00 -8.44 1.46
C SER A 97 1.41 -9.25 2.69
N ASN A 98 0.47 -9.38 3.64
CA ASN A 98 0.59 -10.24 4.82
C ASN A 98 1.80 -9.92 5.71
N GLY A 99 2.26 -8.66 5.69
CA GLY A 99 3.44 -8.22 6.45
C GLY A 99 4.74 -8.87 6.00
N LYS A 100 4.82 -9.49 4.81
CA LYS A 100 6.03 -10.16 4.32
C LYS A 100 7.18 -9.20 4.06
N PHE A 101 6.88 -7.94 3.76
CA PHE A 101 7.88 -6.92 3.50
C PHE A 101 7.51 -5.59 4.15
N LEU A 102 8.53 -4.79 4.46
CA LEU A 102 8.43 -3.39 4.83
C LEU A 102 9.11 -2.54 3.74
N GLY A 103 8.32 -1.72 3.04
CA GLY A 103 8.85 -0.74 2.09
C GLY A 103 9.37 0.49 2.82
N VAL A 104 10.63 0.84 2.61
CA VAL A 104 11.28 2.03 3.19
C VAL A 104 11.68 2.97 2.06
N LEU A 105 10.95 4.07 1.92
CA LEU A 105 11.24 5.16 0.98
C LEU A 105 11.81 6.36 1.74
N GLU A 106 13.10 6.62 1.54
CA GLU A 106 13.79 7.79 2.09
C GLU A 106 13.80 8.90 1.04
N LEU A 107 13.30 10.09 1.39
CA LEU A 107 13.30 11.27 0.51
C LEU A 107 14.27 12.32 1.03
N ASP A 108 15.17 12.81 0.17
CA ASP A 108 16.00 13.99 0.44
C ASP A 108 15.21 15.25 0.05
N VAL A 109 14.61 15.92 1.04
CA VAL A 109 13.78 17.11 0.85
C VAL A 109 14.56 18.36 1.24
N ARG A 110 14.94 19.16 0.24
CA ARG A 110 15.69 20.41 0.44
C ARG A 110 15.49 21.38 -0.71
N GLY A 111 15.63 22.67 -0.46
CA GLY A 111 15.49 23.69 -1.51
C GLY A 111 14.13 23.65 -2.21
N GLY A 112 13.05 23.49 -1.43
CA GLY A 112 11.67 23.56 -1.92
C GLY A 112 11.11 22.28 -2.54
N GLY A 113 11.84 21.16 -2.54
CA GLY A 113 11.38 19.92 -3.17
C GLY A 113 12.21 18.68 -2.87
N VAL A 114 11.76 17.53 -3.37
CA VAL A 114 12.52 16.26 -3.34
C VAL A 114 13.67 16.34 -4.36
N LYS A 115 14.90 16.06 -3.92
CA LYS A 115 16.10 16.06 -4.78
C LYS A 115 16.59 14.67 -5.15
N SER A 116 16.42 13.72 -4.23
CA SER A 116 16.74 12.32 -4.46
C SER A 116 15.90 11.43 -3.55
N SER A 117 15.89 10.14 -3.86
CA SER A 117 15.21 9.13 -3.07
C SER A 117 16.07 7.87 -2.97
N ARG A 118 15.96 7.16 -1.86
CA ARG A 118 16.46 5.79 -1.73
C ARG A 118 15.33 4.87 -1.32
N TYR A 119 15.35 3.65 -1.83
CA TYR A 119 14.33 2.67 -1.52
C TYR A 119 14.94 1.33 -1.10
N ARG A 120 14.35 0.73 -0.07
CA ARG A 120 14.63 -0.64 0.36
C ARG A 120 13.31 -1.36 0.58
N LEU A 121 13.19 -2.58 0.06
CA LEU A 121 12.11 -3.50 0.41
C LEU A 121 12.68 -4.55 1.36
N LEU A 122 12.38 -4.43 2.66
CA LEU A 122 12.96 -5.25 3.70
C LEU A 122 12.07 -6.48 3.94
N PRO A 123 12.54 -7.71 3.75
CA PRO A 123 11.76 -8.90 4.08
C PRO A 123 11.64 -9.07 5.60
N VAL A 124 10.44 -9.45 6.05
CA VAL A 124 10.16 -9.71 7.47
C VAL A 124 10.21 -11.22 7.70
N PHE A 125 11.37 -11.70 8.15
CA PHE A 125 11.58 -13.11 8.49
C PHE A 125 11.40 -13.31 9.99
N ALA A 126 10.24 -13.83 10.42
CA ALA A 126 9.93 -14.05 11.83
C ALA A 126 10.90 -14.99 12.56
N GLY A 127 11.62 -15.87 11.84
CA GLY A 127 12.66 -16.73 12.42
C GLY A 127 14.01 -16.06 12.63
N LEU A 128 14.20 -14.82 12.13
CA LEU A 128 15.45 -14.06 12.21
C LEU A 128 15.30 -12.74 12.98
N LEU A 129 14.08 -12.41 13.42
CA LEU A 129 13.75 -11.17 14.12
C LEU A 129 13.03 -11.51 15.41
N ASP A 130 13.48 -10.92 16.52
CA ASP A 130 12.78 -11.03 17.79
C ASP A 130 11.41 -10.38 17.68
N ALA A 131 10.39 -11.05 18.22
CA ALA A 131 9.06 -10.48 18.31
C ALA A 131 9.05 -9.35 19.33
N ASP A 132 8.40 -8.23 18.98
CA ASP A 132 8.15 -7.16 19.94
C ASP A 132 7.30 -7.67 21.11
N ALA A 133 7.78 -7.46 22.34
CA ALA A 133 7.20 -8.06 23.53
C ALA A 133 5.78 -7.55 23.81
N ASP A 134 5.54 -6.26 23.57
CA ASP A 134 4.26 -5.61 23.81
C ASP A 134 3.23 -6.05 22.76
N MET A 135 3.62 -6.18 21.49
CA MET A 135 2.76 -6.77 20.45
C MET A 135 2.48 -8.23 20.66
N ALA A 136 3.46 -9.02 21.08
CA ALA A 136 3.21 -10.42 21.43
C ALA A 136 2.21 -10.53 22.60
N ALA A 137 2.31 -9.65 23.61
CA ALA A 137 1.36 -9.60 24.71
C ALA A 137 -0.05 -9.18 24.25
N LEU A 138 -0.15 -8.16 23.39
CA LEU A 138 -1.42 -7.69 22.85
C LEU A 138 -2.12 -8.79 22.02
N ILE A 139 -1.39 -9.46 21.14
CA ILE A 139 -1.91 -10.56 20.32
C ILE A 139 -2.43 -11.69 21.21
N ARG A 140 -1.64 -12.12 22.22
CA ARG A 140 -2.06 -13.14 23.18
C ARG A 140 -3.34 -12.74 23.91
N LYS A 141 -3.42 -11.50 24.40
CA LYS A 141 -4.60 -10.99 25.10
C LYS A 141 -5.87 -11.09 24.24
N HIS A 142 -5.80 -10.69 22.97
CA HIS A 142 -6.96 -10.73 22.07
C HIS A 142 -7.32 -12.14 21.59
N ARG A 143 -6.35 -13.04 21.48
CA ARG A 143 -6.59 -14.43 21.08
C ARG A 143 -7.05 -15.34 22.21
N ALA A 144 -6.73 -15.00 23.47
CA ALA A 144 -7.01 -15.84 24.64
C ALA A 144 -8.47 -16.37 24.71
N PRO A 145 -9.52 -15.56 24.44
CA PRO A 145 -10.91 -16.08 24.48
C PRO A 145 -11.23 -17.12 23.38
N TYR A 146 -10.39 -17.21 22.35
CA TYR A 146 -10.63 -18.02 21.14
C TYR A 146 -9.57 -19.10 20.94
N GLU A 147 -8.59 -19.23 21.84
CA GLU A 147 -7.40 -20.08 21.66
C GLU A 147 -7.77 -21.53 21.33
N ALA A 148 -8.72 -22.09 22.09
CA ALA A 148 -9.20 -23.46 21.86
C ALA A 148 -9.81 -23.65 20.46
N LYS A 149 -10.57 -22.66 19.98
CA LYS A 149 -11.22 -22.71 18.67
C LYS A 149 -10.24 -22.46 17.52
N LEU A 150 -9.32 -21.51 17.69
CA LEU A 150 -8.31 -21.18 16.68
C LEU A 150 -7.23 -22.26 16.57
N GLY A 151 -6.95 -22.98 17.65
CA GLY A 151 -6.00 -24.09 17.70
C GLY A 151 -6.60 -25.47 17.41
N GLU A 152 -7.90 -25.56 17.13
CA GLU A 152 -8.56 -26.84 16.84
C GLU A 152 -8.00 -27.46 15.55
N LYS A 153 -7.46 -28.68 15.65
CA LYS A 153 -6.96 -29.42 14.51
C LYS A 153 -8.12 -30.05 13.74
N LEU A 154 -8.48 -29.44 12.61
CA LEU A 154 -9.58 -29.93 11.75
C LEU A 154 -9.15 -31.04 10.78
N ALA A 155 -7.96 -30.93 10.19
CA ALA A 155 -7.44 -31.89 9.21
C ALA A 155 -5.92 -31.79 9.09
N VAL A 156 -5.30 -32.74 8.38
CA VAL A 156 -3.89 -32.71 7.96
C VAL A 156 -3.87 -32.70 6.43
N SER A 157 -3.07 -31.80 5.84
CA SER A 157 -2.84 -31.80 4.39
C SER A 157 -1.57 -32.59 4.06
N GLU A 158 -1.62 -33.44 3.04
CA GLU A 158 -0.48 -34.20 2.53
C GLU A 158 0.40 -33.37 1.57
N GLY A 159 0.00 -32.13 1.25
CA GLY A 159 0.71 -31.27 0.30
C GLY A 159 0.61 -29.77 0.65
N LEU A 160 1.26 -28.95 -0.17
CA LEU A 160 1.24 -27.50 0.00
C LEU A 160 -0.08 -26.90 -0.50
N LEU A 161 -0.81 -26.19 0.37
CA LEU A 161 -1.98 -25.41 0.01
C LEU A 161 -1.59 -23.94 -0.23
N TYR A 162 -1.80 -23.45 -1.45
CA TYR A 162 -1.55 -22.06 -1.81
C TYR A 162 -2.81 -21.43 -2.43
N ARG A 163 -3.01 -20.13 -2.19
CA ARG A 163 -4.19 -19.39 -2.68
C ARG A 163 -3.92 -18.55 -3.92
N ARG A 164 -2.78 -17.84 -3.99
CA ARG A 164 -2.40 -17.08 -5.20
C ARG A 164 -1.67 -18.03 -6.15
N GLY A 165 -2.20 -18.15 -7.37
CA GLY A 165 -1.68 -19.04 -8.42
C GLY A 165 -0.30 -18.68 -8.96
N ASN A 166 0.17 -17.45 -8.72
CA ASN A 166 1.53 -17.03 -9.04
C ASN A 166 2.32 -16.89 -7.74
N PHE A 167 3.38 -17.68 -7.58
CA PHE A 167 4.34 -17.56 -6.48
C PHE A 167 4.95 -16.15 -6.36
N ASN A 168 4.89 -15.36 -7.43
CA ASN A 168 5.45 -14.02 -7.53
C ASN A 168 4.45 -12.87 -7.35
N GLY A 169 3.15 -13.13 -7.22
CA GLY A 169 2.14 -12.08 -7.17
C GLY A 169 2.03 -11.31 -8.50
N THR A 170 0.88 -11.49 -9.15
CA THR A 170 0.29 -10.49 -10.05
C THR A 170 -1.09 -10.19 -9.52
#